data_AF-A0A101XJN5-F1
#
_entry.id   AF-A0A101XJN5-F1
#
_cell.length_a   1.000
_cell.length_b   1.000
_cell.length_c   1.000
_cell.angle_alpha   90.00
_cell.angle_beta   90.00
_cell.angle_gamma   90.00
#
_symmetry.space_group_name_H-M   'P 1'
#
loop_
_entity.id
_entity.type
_entity.pdbx_description
1 polymer ?
#
loop_
_entity_poly.entity_id
_entity_poly.type
_entity_poly.pdbx_seq_one_letter_code
_entity_poly.pdbx_strand_id
1 'polypeptide(L)'
;MVQLGSFTSVPKVVTRTYAFIKVGEGFIEFLPYVVRILGVKLLIDMQVRVRQVGKSRSAIVISLGEYFDVADVLSEQLSMPSLRVQDFDSVRGMYDTLFVIRKAGDSYELQILNGRDLGPYGPFMKISDVAYAKPRVMRVG
;
A
#
# COMPACT_ATOMS: atom_id res chain seq x y z
N MET A 1 21.65 -1.82 -6.52
CA MET A 1 20.75 -2.12 -7.64
C MET A 1 20.40 -3.60 -7.57
N VAL A 2 19.23 -3.96 -7.02
CA VAL A 2 18.79 -5.37 -6.97
C VAL A 2 18.02 -5.63 -8.25
N GLN A 3 18.58 -6.49 -9.10
CA GLN A 3 17.97 -6.92 -10.35
C GLN A 3 16.80 -7.86 -10.01
N LEU A 4 15.58 -7.38 -10.18
CA LEU A 4 14.38 -8.18 -9.98
C LEU A 4 14.25 -9.14 -11.18
N GLY A 5 14.62 -10.40 -10.96
CA GLY A 5 14.43 -11.47 -11.93
C GLY A 5 12.97 -11.63 -12.34
N SER A 6 12.76 -12.23 -13.51
CA SER A 6 11.47 -12.45 -14.16
C SER A 6 10.39 -12.99 -13.21
N PHE A 7 9.23 -12.33 -13.21
CA PHE A 7 8.04 -12.71 -12.46
C PHE A 7 7.48 -14.05 -12.93
N THR A 8 7.70 -15.11 -12.15
CA THR A 8 6.87 -16.31 -12.19
C THR A 8 6.04 -16.37 -10.91
N SER A 9 5.09 -15.44 -10.77
CA SER A 9 4.07 -15.54 -9.72
C SER A 9 2.98 -16.50 -10.17
N VAL A 10 2.56 -17.43 -9.30
CA VAL A 10 1.28 -18.10 -9.45
C VAL A 10 0.19 -17.02 -9.42
N PRO A 11 -0.66 -16.87 -10.44
CA PRO A 11 -1.72 -15.87 -10.44
C PRO A 11 -2.76 -16.25 -9.38
N LYS A 12 -2.60 -15.71 -8.17
CA LYS A 12 -3.68 -15.65 -7.19
C LYS A 12 -4.38 -14.32 -7.38
N VAL A 13 -5.39 -14.30 -8.25
CA VAL A 13 -6.33 -13.18 -8.33
C VAL A 13 -7.14 -13.20 -7.04
N VAL A 14 -6.72 -12.41 -6.06
CA VAL A 14 -7.44 -12.21 -4.80
C VAL A 14 -8.13 -10.85 -4.91
N THR A 15 -9.38 -10.87 -5.35
CA THR A 15 -10.28 -9.72 -5.23
C THR A 15 -10.82 -9.72 -3.80
N ARG A 16 -10.24 -8.90 -2.91
CA ARG A 16 -10.78 -8.67 -1.58
C ARG A 16 -11.51 -7.33 -1.55
N THR A 17 -12.80 -7.39 -1.24
CA THR A 17 -13.62 -6.21 -0.99
C THR A 17 -13.44 -5.82 0.48
N TYR A 18 -12.91 -4.63 0.74
CA TYR A 18 -12.89 -4.06 2.08
C TYR A 18 -14.09 -3.11 2.19
N ALA A 19 -14.99 -3.37 3.15
CA ALA A 19 -16.15 -2.54 3.41
C ALA A 19 -15.84 -1.64 4.61
N PHE A 20 -15.77 -0.34 4.38
CA PHE A 20 -15.56 0.65 5.44
C PHE A 20 -16.88 1.33 5.76
N ILE A 21 -17.15 1.47 7.06
CA ILE A 21 -18.39 2.05 7.58
C ILE A 21 -18.01 3.28 8.40
N LYS A 22 -18.46 4.46 7.98
CA LYS A 22 -18.41 5.68 8.76
C LYS A 22 -19.78 5.88 9.41
N VAL A 23 -19.79 5.96 10.74
CA VAL A 23 -21.00 6.18 11.54
C VAL A 23 -21.01 7.62 12.06
N GLY A 24 -22.10 8.35 11.81
CA GLY A 24 -22.35 9.69 12.33
C GLY A 24 -23.77 9.79 12.90
N GLU A 25 -24.11 10.92 13.52
CA GLU A 25 -25.48 11.12 14.02
C GLU A 25 -26.49 11.07 12.86
N GLY A 26 -27.35 10.06 12.88
CA GLY A 26 -28.44 9.87 11.90
C GLY A 26 -28.03 9.24 10.57
N PHE A 27 -26.77 8.82 10.38
CA PHE A 27 -26.36 8.14 9.14
C PHE A 27 -25.24 7.11 9.29
N ILE A 28 -25.26 6.15 8.36
CA ILE A 28 -24.22 5.16 8.11
C ILE A 28 -23.76 5.36 6.67
N GLU A 29 -22.49 5.68 6.47
CA GLU A 29 -21.89 5.82 5.14
C GLU A 29 -20.96 4.63 4.87
N PHE A 30 -21.25 3.89 3.79
CA PHE A 30 -20.41 2.80 3.30
C PHE A 30 -19.45 3.33 2.23
N LEU A 31 -18.15 3.17 2.44
CA LEU A 31 -17.07 3.56 1.54
C LEU A 31 -16.34 2.32 1.00
N PRO A 32 -16.86 1.62 -0.02
CA PRO A 32 -16.18 0.46 -0.58
C PRO A 32 -15.04 0.88 -1.52
N TYR A 33 -13.81 0.87 -1.02
CA TYR A 33 -12.62 0.90 -1.87
C TYR A 33 -12.32 -0.50 -2.40
N VAL A 34 -12.17 -0.64 -3.71
CA VAL A 34 -11.77 -1.91 -4.36
C VAL A 34 -10.37 -1.78 -4.89
N VAL A 35 -9.43 -2.52 -4.30
CA VAL A 35 -8.05 -2.63 -4.77
C VAL A 35 -7.89 -3.96 -5.49
N ARG A 36 -7.66 -3.94 -6.81
CA ARG A 36 -7.42 -5.16 -7.58
C ARG A 36 -5.94 -5.52 -7.54
N ILE A 37 -5.62 -6.60 -6.83
CA ILE A 37 -4.26 -7.13 -6.74
C ILE A 37 -3.98 -8.04 -7.95
N LEU A 38 -3.01 -7.65 -8.77
CA LEU A 38 -2.53 -8.39 -9.94
C LEU A 38 -1.50 -9.46 -9.57
N GLY A 39 -0.74 -9.23 -8.49
CA GLY A 39 0.25 -10.18 -8.02
C GLY A 39 0.79 -9.81 -6.65
N VAL A 40 1.24 -10.83 -5.92
CA VAL A 40 1.89 -10.68 -4.61
C VAL A 40 3.15 -11.54 -4.59
N LYS A 41 4.24 -10.99 -4.07
CA LYS A 41 5.45 -11.72 -3.75
C LYS A 41 5.73 -11.54 -2.27
N LEU A 42 5.79 -12.64 -1.52
CA LEU A 42 6.06 -12.60 -0.08
C LEU A 42 7.58 -12.52 0.14
N LEU A 43 8.00 -12.07 1.34
CA LEU A 43 9.44 -11.99 1.66
C LEU A 43 10.17 -13.33 1.50
N ILE A 44 9.50 -14.43 1.84
CA ILE A 44 10.03 -15.81 1.68
C ILE A 44 10.33 -16.15 0.21
N ASP A 45 9.63 -15.53 -0.74
CA ASP A 45 9.80 -15.74 -2.18
C ASP A 45 10.92 -14.86 -2.78
N MET A 46 11.41 -13.85 -2.05
CA MET A 46 12.33 -12.85 -2.58
C MET A 46 13.82 -13.22 -2.42
N GLN A 47 14.15 -14.35 -1.79
CA GLN A 47 15.53 -14.72 -1.44
C GLN A 47 16.28 -13.62 -0.67
N VAL A 48 15.56 -12.83 0.14
CA VAL A 48 16.13 -11.73 0.94
C VAL A 48 16.38 -12.18 2.37
N ARG A 49 17.52 -11.77 2.94
CA ARG A 49 17.76 -11.91 4.38
C ARG A 49 16.97 -10.84 5.13
N VAL A 50 15.81 -11.22 5.64
CA VAL A 50 15.03 -10.37 6.54
C VAL A 50 15.75 -10.33 7.88
N ARG A 51 16.34 -9.20 8.25
CA ARG A 51 16.79 -9.00 9.65
C ARG A 51 15.54 -9.02 10.53
N GLN A 52 15.56 -9.73 11.65
CA GLN A 52 14.50 -9.58 12.65
C GLN A 52 14.48 -8.12 13.09
N VAL A 53 13.46 -7.40 12.67
CA VAL A 53 13.24 -6.02 13.09
C VAL A 53 12.23 -6.07 14.22
N GLY A 54 12.48 -5.30 15.28
CA GLY A 54 11.51 -5.13 16.37
C GLY A 54 10.18 -4.56 15.85
N LYS A 55 9.15 -4.58 16.71
CA LYS A 55 7.83 -4.00 16.37
C LYS A 55 8.01 -2.58 15.83
N SER A 56 7.47 -2.33 14.63
CA SER A 56 7.41 -1.00 14.02
C SER A 56 6.56 -0.08 14.90
N ARG A 57 7.06 1.14 15.17
CA ARG A 57 6.36 2.15 15.98
C ARG A 57 5.82 3.29 15.13
N SER A 58 6.32 3.44 13.91
CA SER A 58 5.98 4.54 13.01
C SER A 58 5.96 4.05 11.55
N ALA A 59 4.95 4.48 10.80
CA ALA A 59 4.80 4.15 9.39
C ALA A 59 4.29 5.34 8.58
N ILE A 60 4.63 5.38 7.30
CA ILE A 60 4.21 6.41 6.35
C ILE A 60 3.94 5.80 4.98
N VAL A 61 2.97 6.36 4.26
CA VAL A 61 2.71 6.07 2.85
C VAL A 61 3.48 7.06 1.98
N ILE A 62 4.30 6.55 1.07
CA ILE A 62 5.14 7.33 0.17
C ILE A 62 4.69 7.12 -1.27
N SER A 63 4.38 8.22 -1.97
CA SER A 63 4.20 8.20 -3.42
C SER A 63 5.42 8.77 -4.12
N LEU A 64 5.96 8.03 -5.09
CA LEU A 64 6.91 8.59 -6.05
C LEU A 64 6.19 9.10 -7.30
N GLY A 65 6.51 10.35 -7.66
CA GLY A 65 6.04 10.95 -8.91
C GLY A 65 4.68 11.63 -8.79
N GLU A 66 3.87 11.57 -9.84
CA GLU A 66 2.65 12.38 -10.01
C GLU A 66 1.33 11.63 -9.76
N TYR A 67 1.38 10.42 -9.23
CA TYR A 67 0.18 9.59 -9.07
C TYR A 67 -0.18 9.42 -7.59
N PHE A 68 -1.30 9.99 -7.18
CA PHE A 68 -1.64 10.24 -5.77
C PHE A 68 -2.78 9.39 -5.24
N ASP A 69 -3.76 9.04 -6.08
CA ASP A 69 -5.03 8.49 -5.63
C ASP A 69 -4.86 7.21 -4.79
N VAL A 70 -3.94 6.33 -5.20
CA VAL A 70 -3.63 5.10 -4.45
C VAL A 70 -2.99 5.39 -3.10
N ALA A 71 -2.10 6.39 -3.04
CA ALA A 71 -1.40 6.75 -1.81
C ALA A 71 -2.34 7.40 -0.81
N ASP A 72 -3.23 8.28 -1.27
CA ASP A 72 -4.20 8.95 -0.42
C ASP A 72 -5.24 7.96 0.11
N VAL A 73 -5.74 7.05 -0.72
CA VAL A 73 -6.63 5.98 -0.25
C VAL A 73 -5.94 5.10 0.78
N LEU A 74 -4.70 4.66 0.53
CA LEU A 74 -3.98 3.82 1.51
C LEU A 74 -3.66 4.57 2.80
N SER A 75 -3.33 5.85 2.71
CA SER A 75 -3.11 6.76 3.85
C SER A 75 -4.34 6.83 4.74
N GLU A 76 -5.50 7.10 4.13
CA GLU A 76 -6.81 7.12 4.80
C GLU A 76 -7.13 5.76 5.44
N GLN A 77 -7.01 4.67 4.67
CA GLN A 77 -7.42 3.34 5.13
C GLN A 77 -6.51 2.76 6.22
N LEU A 78 -5.22 3.08 6.18
CA LEU A 78 -4.27 2.62 7.19
C LEU A 78 -4.14 3.59 8.37
N SER A 79 -4.82 4.75 8.30
CA SER A 79 -4.68 5.83 9.29
C SER A 79 -3.21 6.22 9.51
N MET A 80 -2.47 6.32 8.42
CA MET A 80 -1.04 6.66 8.39
C MET A 80 -0.86 8.00 7.68
N PRO A 81 0.19 8.78 7.98
CA PRO A 81 0.52 9.94 7.16
C PRO A 81 0.89 9.51 5.73
N SER A 82 0.71 10.42 4.77
CA SER A 82 1.27 10.29 3.41
C SER A 82 2.23 11.43 3.08
N LEU A 83 3.24 11.15 2.27
CA LEU A 83 4.18 12.14 1.76
C LEU A 83 4.55 11.84 0.30
N ARG A 84 4.62 12.90 -0.50
CA ARG A 84 5.17 12.87 -1.85
C ARG A 84 6.66 13.16 -1.79
N VAL A 85 7.46 12.31 -2.43
CA VAL A 85 8.91 12.52 -2.54
C VAL A 85 9.38 12.25 -3.97
N GLN A 86 10.52 12.83 -4.35
CA GLN A 86 11.18 12.54 -5.62
C GLN A 86 12.12 11.33 -5.50
N ASP A 87 12.68 11.10 -4.31
CA ASP A 87 13.56 9.99 -3.99
C ASP A 87 13.25 9.41 -2.60
N PHE A 88 13.54 8.13 -2.39
CA PHE A 88 13.30 7.47 -1.09
C PHE A 88 14.35 7.78 -0.05
N ASP A 89 15.55 8.19 -0.47
CA ASP A 89 16.63 8.44 0.47
C ASP A 89 16.33 9.66 1.35
N SER A 90 15.52 10.60 0.86
CA SER A 90 15.01 11.76 1.60
C SER A 90 14.18 11.40 2.85
N VAL A 91 13.58 10.20 2.89
CA VAL A 91 12.76 9.73 4.02
C VAL A 91 13.42 8.63 4.84
N ARG A 92 14.67 8.30 4.52
CA ARG A 92 15.44 7.28 5.23
C ARG A 92 15.64 7.68 6.69
N GLY A 93 15.28 6.77 7.60
CA GLY A 93 15.42 6.92 9.05
C GLY A 93 14.33 7.76 9.72
N MET A 94 13.41 8.38 8.97
CA MET A 94 12.35 9.20 9.54
C MET A 94 11.20 8.38 10.14
N TYR A 95 10.91 7.21 9.56
CA TYR A 95 9.89 6.26 10.00
C TYR A 95 10.48 4.86 10.07
N ASP A 96 9.90 3.96 10.87
CA ASP A 96 10.36 2.57 10.94
C ASP A 96 9.93 1.77 9.69
N THR A 97 8.79 2.12 9.11
CA THR A 97 8.19 1.42 7.96
C THR A 97 7.73 2.39 6.89
N LEU A 98 8.06 2.10 5.63
CA LEU A 98 7.65 2.89 4.48
C LEU A 98 6.77 2.04 3.57
N PHE A 99 5.56 2.50 3.29
CA PHE A 99 4.68 1.95 2.26
C PHE A 99 4.90 2.71 0.97
N VAL A 100 5.75 2.17 0.11
CA VAL A 100 6.19 2.82 -1.12
C VAL A 100 5.28 2.45 -2.28
N ILE A 101 4.73 3.46 -2.94
CA ILE A 101 3.89 3.31 -4.12
C ILE A 101 4.62 3.91 -5.32
N ARG A 102 4.72 3.13 -6.40
CA ARG A 102 5.31 3.54 -7.66
C ARG A 102 4.39 3.16 -8.80
N LYS A 103 4.28 4.01 -9.83
CA LYS A 103 3.61 3.62 -11.07
C LYS A 103 4.53 2.71 -11.89
N ALA A 104 3.95 1.64 -12.45
CA ALA A 104 4.62 0.68 -13.32
C ALA A 104 3.69 0.36 -14.51
N GLY A 105 3.82 1.12 -15.60
CA GLY A 105 2.90 1.07 -16.73
C GLY A 105 1.48 1.46 -16.31
N ASP A 106 0.49 0.63 -16.65
CA ASP A 106 -0.93 0.81 -16.30
C ASP A 106 -1.29 0.23 -14.92
N SER A 107 -0.32 0.10 -14.03
CA SER A 107 -0.47 -0.49 -12.71
C SER A 107 0.40 0.22 -11.70
N TYR A 108 0.24 -0.13 -10.42
CA TYR A 108 1.05 0.35 -9.33
C TYR A 108 1.78 -0.81 -8.64
N GLU A 109 2.98 -0.51 -8.18
CA GLU A 109 3.76 -1.36 -7.30
C GLU A 109 3.70 -0.77 -5.89
N LEU A 110 3.26 -1.59 -4.94
CA LEU A 110 3.30 -1.30 -3.53
C LEU A 110 4.38 -2.17 -2.88
N GLN A 111 5.36 -1.52 -2.26
CA GLN A 111 6.47 -2.18 -1.58
C GLN A 111 6.55 -1.70 -0.13
N ILE A 112 6.67 -2.63 0.81
CA ILE A 112 6.90 -2.30 2.22
C ILE A 112 8.40 -2.37 2.49
N LEU A 113 8.98 -1.24 2.88
CA LEU A 113 10.41 -1.09 3.15
C LEU A 113 10.67 -0.80 4.63
N ASN A 114 11.83 -1.24 5.10
CA ASN A 114 12.36 -0.84 6.39
C ASN A 114 12.89 0.58 6.26
N GLY A 115 12.45 1.51 7.11
CA GLY A 115 12.83 2.90 6.93
C GLY A 115 14.31 3.20 7.22
N ARG A 116 15.04 2.32 7.93
CA ARG A 116 16.48 2.51 8.20
C ARG A 116 17.35 2.11 7.02
N ASP A 117 17.20 0.87 6.54
CA ASP A 117 18.06 0.33 5.48
C ASP A 117 17.42 0.37 4.07
N LEU A 118 16.14 0.72 3.97
CA LEU A 118 15.32 0.66 2.75
C LEU A 118 15.24 -0.73 2.12
N GLY A 119 15.56 -1.78 2.91
CA GLY A 119 15.42 -3.16 2.52
C GLY A 119 13.96 -3.63 2.56
N PRO A 120 13.62 -4.73 1.88
CA PRO A 120 12.28 -5.31 1.93
C PRO A 120 11.87 -5.68 3.35
N TYR A 121 10.72 -5.17 3.78
CA TYR A 121 10.18 -5.35 5.13
C TYR A 121 8.79 -6.00 5.15
N GLY A 122 8.17 -6.15 3.98
CA GLY A 122 6.92 -6.87 3.81
C GLY A 122 6.73 -7.37 2.38
N PRO A 123 5.52 -7.83 2.03
CA PRO A 123 5.22 -8.25 0.68
C PRO A 123 5.43 -7.11 -0.33
N PHE A 124 5.72 -7.52 -1.55
CA PHE A 124 5.60 -6.69 -2.72
C PHE A 124 4.28 -7.02 -3.41
N MET A 125 3.52 -6.00 -3.80
CA MET A 125 2.23 -6.15 -4.45
C MET A 125 2.21 -5.35 -5.74
N LYS A 126 1.66 -5.95 -6.79
CA LYS A 126 1.28 -5.24 -8.01
C LYS A 126 -0.23 -5.10 -8.01
N ILE A 127 -0.74 -3.89 -8.16
CA ILE A 127 -2.17 -3.58 -8.15
C ILE A 127 -2.52 -2.81 -9.43
N SER A 128 -3.68 -3.05 -10.04
CA SER A 128 -4.04 -2.34 -11.28
C SER A 128 -4.42 -0.89 -10.99
N ASP A 129 -5.36 -0.71 -10.07
CA ASP A 129 -5.94 0.58 -9.73
C ASP A 129 -6.72 0.46 -8.40
N VAL A 130 -7.15 1.61 -7.88
CA VAL A 130 -8.05 1.72 -6.74
C VAL A 130 -9.37 2.33 -7.24
N ALA A 131 -10.41 1.50 -7.32
CA ALA A 131 -11.73 1.98 -7.70
C ALA A 131 -12.52 2.41 -6.47
N TYR A 132 -12.97 3.67 -6.48
CA TYR A 132 -13.96 4.16 -5.52
C TYR A 132 -15.35 3.70 -5.97
N ALA A 133 -15.96 2.76 -5.26
CA ALA A 133 -17.36 2.45 -5.49
C ALA A 133 -18.22 3.46 -4.72
N LYS A 134 -19.12 4.14 -5.45
CA LYS A 134 -19.98 5.23 -4.96
C LYS A 134 -20.52 4.95 -3.55
N PRO A 135 -20.37 5.89 -2.59
CA PRO A 135 -20.73 5.65 -1.21
C PRO A 135 -22.22 5.39 -1.09
N ARG A 136 -22.58 4.39 -0.28
CA ARG A 136 -23.98 4.15 0.08
C ARG A 136 -24.24 4.79 1.43
N VAL A 137 -25.02 5.87 1.42
CA VAL A 137 -25.49 6.53 2.64
C VAL A 137 -26.84 5.93 3.02
N MET A 138 -26.90 5.33 4.20
CA MET A 138 -28.14 4.88 4.84
C MET A 138 -28.47 5.86 5.94
N ARG A 139 -29.67 6.45 5.91
CA ARG A 139 -30.16 7.24 7.05
C ARG A 139 -30.67 6.29 8.12
N VAL A 140 -30.28 6.54 9.36
CA VAL A 140 -30.76 5.79 10.53
C VAL A 140 -31.81 6.67 11.19
N GLY A 141 -33.06 6.24 11.12
CA GLY A 141 -34.22 6.82 11.78
C GLY A 141 -34.86 5.80 12.71
#